data_AF-A0A524FTJ5-F1
#
_entry.id   AF-A0A524FTJ5-F1
#
_cell.length_a   1.000
_cell.length_b   1.000
_cell.length_c   1.000
_cell.angle_alpha   90.00
_cell.angle_beta   90.00
_cell.angle_gamma   90.00
#
_symmetry.space_group_name_H-M   'P 1'
#
loop_
_entity.id
_entity.type
_entity.pdbx_description
1 polymer ?
#
loop_
_entity_poly.entity_id
_entity_poly.type
_entity_poly.pdbx_seq_one_letter_code
_entity_poly.pdbx_strand_id
1 'polypeptide(L)'
;MITVTDEKSKEPKASEESEDIWEKWRRAGVVAREALALARPMIEPDVKVLDIINTVEDYVRTNSSGTSFPCNVSLNNIAAHYTSPLNDETVIAEGDLVTVDCGSHVDGCIADTAFTIALNPDHADLVKAAEDATKTAIRMMRPGAKLNTIGALIEDTIKNAGFNPIKQLTGHQLKEYELHAEKQVPCVSGKSEVLVEEGEVYAIETFASTGSGNITDLPNPTIYQLLPIRIPIRFKGSKEFLGIARKEYKEFPFAERWLAERMKHATLKMAIRELRQNGALFAHHILAEEKGEFVSQHEHTIIITEKGHEQTT
;
A
#
# COMPACT_ATOMS: atom_id res chain seq x y z
N MET A 1 56.52 -26.96 -37.56
CA MET A 1 56.14 -25.59 -37.14
C MET A 1 54.85 -25.69 -36.35
N ILE A 2 54.94 -25.64 -35.03
CA ILE A 2 53.78 -25.62 -34.14
C ILE A 2 53.58 -24.14 -33.78
N THR A 3 52.54 -23.53 -34.31
CA THR A 3 52.13 -22.17 -33.99
C THR A 3 51.30 -22.20 -32.71
N VAL A 4 51.87 -21.64 -31.64
CA VAL A 4 51.19 -21.33 -30.39
C VAL A 4 50.32 -20.09 -30.64
N THR A 5 49.01 -20.22 -30.48
CA THR A 5 48.09 -19.08 -30.45
C THR A 5 47.77 -18.76 -28.99
N ASP A 6 48.23 -17.58 -28.56
CA ASP A 6 47.77 -16.89 -27.36
C ASP A 6 46.27 -16.62 -27.45
N GLU A 7 45.49 -17.16 -26.50
CA GLU A 7 44.17 -16.62 -26.17
C GLU A 7 44.17 -16.13 -24.73
N LYS A 8 44.08 -14.80 -24.62
CA LYS A 8 44.03 -14.00 -23.41
C LYS A 8 42.91 -14.47 -22.48
N SER A 9 43.28 -14.70 -21.22
CA SER A 9 42.37 -14.81 -20.09
C SER A 9 41.44 -13.60 -20.03
N LYS A 10 40.13 -13.84 -20.13
CA LYS A 10 39.11 -12.84 -19.79
C LYS A 10 39.23 -12.53 -18.30
N GLU A 11 39.62 -11.29 -17.98
CA GLU A 11 39.47 -10.74 -16.65
C GLU A 11 37.99 -10.77 -16.23
N PRO A 12 37.68 -11.15 -14.99
CA PRO A 12 36.31 -11.10 -14.49
C PRO A 12 35.86 -9.64 -14.42
N LYS A 13 34.67 -9.36 -14.98
CA LYS A 13 33.96 -8.10 -14.78
C LYS A 13 33.89 -7.81 -13.27
N ALA A 14 34.19 -6.56 -12.91
CA ALA A 14 34.01 -6.04 -11.56
C ALA A 14 32.66 -6.49 -11.00
N SER A 15 32.70 -7.14 -9.83
CA SER A 15 31.50 -7.48 -9.07
C SER A 15 30.75 -6.18 -8.78
N GLU A 16 29.54 -6.04 -9.31
CA GLU A 16 28.54 -5.16 -8.72
C GLU A 16 28.44 -5.57 -7.26
N GLU A 17 28.89 -4.72 -6.34
CA GLU A 17 28.63 -4.92 -4.91
C GLU A 17 27.11 -5.02 -4.78
N SER A 18 26.62 -6.22 -4.45
CA SER A 18 25.20 -6.44 -4.21
C SER A 18 24.78 -5.50 -3.07
N GLU A 19 23.98 -4.49 -3.41
CA GLU A 19 23.39 -3.57 -2.44
C GLU A 19 22.78 -4.38 -1.28
N ASP A 20 23.10 -4.01 -0.04
CA ASP A 20 22.54 -4.63 1.16
C ASP A 20 21.01 -4.62 1.07
N ILE A 21 20.37 -5.76 1.34
CA ILE A 21 18.90 -5.90 1.25
C ILE A 21 18.20 -4.84 2.11
N TRP A 22 18.77 -4.50 3.27
CA TRP A 22 18.22 -3.46 4.14
C TRP A 22 18.32 -2.06 3.54
N GLU A 23 19.33 -1.79 2.73
CA GLU A 23 19.44 -0.52 2.01
C GLU A 23 18.32 -0.38 0.97
N LYS A 24 17.91 -1.48 0.34
CA LYS A 24 16.75 -1.48 -0.57
C LYS A 24 15.45 -1.14 0.16
N TRP A 25 15.23 -1.72 1.35
CA TRP A 25 14.08 -1.37 2.20
C TRP A 25 14.11 0.10 2.64
N ARG A 26 15.28 0.62 3.03
CA ARG A 26 15.45 2.05 3.37
C ARG A 26 15.15 2.95 2.18
N ARG A 27 15.69 2.62 1.01
CA ARG A 27 15.50 3.39 -0.21
C ARG A 27 14.04 3.40 -0.66
N ALA A 28 13.33 2.27 -0.57
CA ALA A 28 11.89 2.24 -0.78
C ALA A 28 11.17 3.19 0.20
N GLY A 29 11.54 3.16 1.49
CA GLY A 29 10.99 4.06 2.50
C GLY A 29 11.20 5.54 2.19
N VAL A 30 12.41 5.91 1.75
CA VAL A 30 12.74 7.28 1.32
C VAL A 30 11.86 7.73 0.17
N VAL A 31 11.73 6.91 -0.89
CA VAL A 31 10.94 7.27 -2.07
C VAL A 31 9.46 7.46 -1.71
N ALA A 32 8.89 6.56 -0.89
CA ALA A 32 7.48 6.66 -0.49
C ALA A 32 7.24 7.92 0.38
N ARG A 33 8.12 8.21 1.34
CA ARG A 33 8.04 9.44 2.16
C ARG A 33 8.09 10.70 1.29
N GLU A 34 9.02 10.76 0.35
CA GLU A 34 9.17 11.91 -0.55
C GLU A 34 7.96 12.08 -1.47
N ALA A 35 7.38 10.98 -1.96
CA ALA A 35 6.15 11.01 -2.74
C ALA A 35 4.97 11.59 -1.92
N LEU A 36 4.79 11.15 -0.67
CA LEU A 36 3.78 11.72 0.23
C LEU A 36 4.05 13.20 0.56
N ALA A 37 5.32 13.61 0.66
CA ALA A 37 5.67 15.01 0.90
C ALA A 37 5.24 15.92 -0.27
N LEU A 38 5.21 15.40 -1.51
CA LEU A 38 4.66 16.11 -2.67
C LEU A 38 3.13 16.20 -2.64
N ALA A 39 2.46 15.17 -2.15
CA ALA A 39 0.99 15.15 -2.03
C ALA A 39 0.46 16.10 -0.97
N ARG A 40 1.14 16.24 0.18
CA ARG A 40 0.72 17.07 1.32
C ARG A 40 0.27 18.49 0.94
N PRO A 41 1.06 19.31 0.22
CA PRO A 41 0.65 20.65 -0.17
C PRO A 41 -0.44 20.69 -1.26
N MET A 42 -0.77 19.56 -1.89
CA MET A 42 -1.84 19.48 -2.88
C MET A 42 -3.22 19.24 -2.25
N ILE A 43 -3.29 18.93 -0.96
CA ILE A 43 -4.57 18.70 -0.27
C ILE A 43 -5.21 20.06 0.03
N GLU A 44 -5.88 20.59 -0.99
CA GLU A 44 -6.60 21.85 -0.97
C GLU A 44 -7.95 21.68 -1.72
N PRO A 45 -8.98 22.48 -1.39
CA PRO A 45 -10.24 22.47 -2.13
C PRO A 45 -10.03 22.68 -3.64
N ASP A 46 -10.93 22.09 -4.44
CA ASP A 46 -10.95 22.14 -5.91
C ASP A 46 -9.81 21.39 -6.62
N VAL A 47 -8.84 20.82 -5.88
CA VAL A 47 -7.81 19.95 -6.46
C VAL A 47 -8.43 18.60 -6.83
N LYS A 48 -8.15 18.13 -8.05
CA LYS A 48 -8.59 16.80 -8.50
C LYS A 48 -7.84 15.72 -7.75
N VAL A 49 -8.57 14.73 -7.26
CA VAL A 49 -8.00 13.55 -6.59
C VAL A 49 -7.02 12.81 -7.51
N LEU A 50 -7.36 12.72 -8.80
CA LEU A 50 -6.51 12.08 -9.81
C LEU A 50 -5.16 12.81 -10.00
N ASP A 51 -5.09 14.13 -9.81
CA ASP A 51 -3.84 14.88 -9.95
C ASP A 51 -2.85 14.57 -8.82
N ILE A 52 -3.37 14.38 -7.59
CA ILE A 52 -2.57 13.91 -6.43
C ILE A 52 -2.03 12.51 -6.70
N ILE A 53 -2.90 11.60 -7.11
CA ILE A 53 -2.54 10.21 -7.43
C ILE A 53 -1.44 10.15 -8.49
N ASN A 54 -1.60 10.89 -9.60
CA ASN A 54 -0.61 10.90 -10.67
C ASN A 54 0.73 11.48 -10.20
N THR A 55 0.71 12.56 -9.42
CA THR A 55 1.93 13.19 -8.88
C THR A 55 2.72 12.21 -8.01
N VAL A 56 2.04 11.51 -7.10
CA VAL A 56 2.66 10.50 -6.22
C VAL A 56 3.24 9.36 -7.04
N GLU A 57 2.46 8.79 -7.96
CA GLU A 57 2.89 7.61 -8.71
C GLU A 57 4.00 7.90 -9.71
N ASP A 58 3.99 9.06 -10.35
CA ASP A 58 5.05 9.45 -11.28
C ASP A 58 6.36 9.65 -10.53
N TYR A 59 6.32 10.21 -9.32
CA TYR A 59 7.50 10.29 -8.46
C TYR A 59 8.03 8.90 -8.11
N VAL A 60 7.16 8.00 -7.64
CA VAL A 60 7.54 6.64 -7.26
C VAL A 60 8.15 5.87 -8.44
N ARG A 61 7.52 5.91 -9.62
CA ARG A 61 8.02 5.23 -10.83
C ARG A 61 9.35 5.78 -11.32
N THR A 62 9.62 7.06 -11.10
CA THR A 62 10.87 7.71 -11.54
C THR A 62 12.03 7.39 -10.61
N ASN A 63 11.77 7.21 -9.31
CA ASN A 63 12.83 7.17 -8.28
C ASN A 63 13.04 5.78 -7.63
N SER A 64 12.22 4.79 -7.97
CA SER A 64 12.31 3.41 -7.47
C SER A 64 12.12 2.37 -8.59
N SER A 65 12.00 1.09 -8.26
CA SER A 65 11.65 0.05 -9.23
C SER A 65 10.17 0.08 -9.63
N GLY A 66 9.33 0.84 -8.92
CA GLY A 66 7.90 0.98 -9.21
C GLY A 66 7.04 1.13 -7.96
N THR A 67 5.74 1.22 -8.17
CA THR A 67 4.72 1.24 -7.12
C THR A 67 4.43 -0.19 -6.65
N SER A 68 4.46 -0.45 -5.33
CA SER A 68 4.08 -1.76 -4.76
C SER A 68 2.56 -1.98 -4.74
N PHE A 69 1.78 -0.90 -4.83
CA PHE A 69 0.34 -0.86 -5.09
C PHE A 69 -0.06 0.53 -5.59
N PRO A 70 -1.25 0.73 -6.18
CA PRO A 70 -1.68 2.05 -6.66
C PRO A 70 -1.76 3.09 -5.56
N CYS A 71 -1.43 4.35 -5.83
CA CYS A 71 -1.68 5.41 -4.86
C CYS A 71 -3.18 5.53 -4.61
N ASN A 72 -3.52 5.53 -3.31
CA ASN A 72 -4.86 5.62 -2.79
C ASN A 72 -5.07 7.05 -2.26
N VAL A 73 -6.21 7.65 -2.58
CA VAL A 73 -6.62 8.96 -2.04
C VAL A 73 -8.06 8.89 -1.59
N SER A 74 -8.25 8.46 -0.34
CA SER A 74 -9.57 8.24 0.25
C SER A 74 -10.14 9.53 0.83
N LEU A 75 -11.45 9.76 0.62
CA LEU A 75 -12.17 10.92 1.17
C LEU A 75 -13.17 10.47 2.24
N ASN A 76 -13.20 11.17 3.37
CA ASN A 76 -14.23 11.11 4.40
C ASN A 76 -14.47 9.69 4.97
N ASN A 77 -15.59 9.05 4.63
CA ASN A 77 -15.97 7.73 5.15
C ASN A 77 -15.22 6.57 4.47
N ILE A 78 -14.48 6.84 3.39
CA ILE A 78 -13.67 5.83 2.71
C ILE A 78 -12.42 5.57 3.56
N ALA A 79 -12.25 4.33 4.00
CA ALA A 79 -11.11 3.91 4.80
C ALA A 79 -9.89 3.56 3.94
N ALA A 80 -10.08 2.79 2.87
CA ALA A 80 -8.97 2.27 2.06
C ALA A 80 -9.40 1.90 0.62
N HIS A 81 -8.40 1.63 -0.23
CA HIS A 81 -8.54 1.06 -1.58
C HIS A 81 -9.20 1.94 -2.63
N TYR A 82 -9.43 3.23 -2.36
CA TYR A 82 -9.87 4.16 -3.38
C TYR A 82 -8.68 4.71 -4.16
N THR A 83 -8.61 4.36 -5.44
CA THR A 83 -7.80 5.07 -6.45
C THR A 83 -8.73 5.47 -7.59
N SER A 84 -8.58 6.70 -8.08
CA SER A 84 -9.41 7.26 -9.14
C SER A 84 -9.41 6.39 -10.41
N PRO A 85 -10.59 6.12 -11.02
CA PRO A 85 -10.66 5.56 -12.35
C PRO A 85 -10.10 6.54 -13.40
N LEU A 86 -9.95 6.06 -14.65
CA LEU A 86 -9.52 6.91 -15.76
C LEU A 86 -10.53 8.04 -16.00
N ASN A 87 -10.04 9.28 -16.12
CA ASN A 87 -10.82 10.50 -16.31
C ASN A 87 -11.80 10.80 -15.15
N ASP A 88 -11.44 10.41 -13.94
CA ASP A 88 -12.18 10.83 -12.75
C ASP A 88 -12.07 12.36 -12.57
N GLU A 89 -13.21 12.98 -12.31
CA GLU A 89 -13.35 14.43 -12.11
C GLU A 89 -13.64 14.76 -10.63
N THR A 90 -13.51 13.78 -9.74
CA THR A 90 -13.65 13.99 -8.29
C THR A 90 -12.60 15.00 -7.81
N VAL A 91 -13.08 16.04 -7.14
CA VAL A 91 -12.27 17.09 -6.51
C VAL A 91 -12.44 17.05 -5.01
N ILE A 92 -11.41 17.51 -4.29
CA ILE A 92 -11.47 17.73 -2.85
C ILE A 92 -12.43 18.89 -2.55
N ALA A 93 -13.37 18.70 -1.63
CA ALA A 93 -14.28 19.73 -1.18
C ALA A 93 -13.75 20.44 0.08
N GLU A 94 -14.28 21.64 0.34
CA GLU A 94 -14.07 22.30 1.62
C GLU A 94 -14.53 21.41 2.79
N GLY A 95 -13.65 21.25 3.77
CA GLY A 95 -13.93 20.47 4.97
C GLY A 95 -13.72 18.96 4.85
N ASP A 96 -13.32 18.45 3.68
CA ASP A 96 -13.02 17.03 3.51
C ASP A 96 -11.89 16.55 4.44
N LEU A 97 -12.00 15.29 4.84
CA LEU A 97 -10.91 14.51 5.41
C LEU A 97 -10.26 13.69 4.29
N VAL A 98 -8.98 13.90 4.03
CA VAL A 98 -8.27 13.32 2.88
C VAL A 98 -7.12 12.47 3.36
N THR A 99 -7.16 11.19 3.03
CA THR A 99 -6.07 10.24 3.31
C THR A 99 -5.32 9.92 2.02
N VAL A 100 -4.00 10.08 2.02
CA VAL A 100 -3.13 9.66 0.93
C VAL A 100 -2.28 8.50 1.42
N ASP A 101 -2.37 7.39 0.71
CA ASP A 101 -1.67 6.15 0.99
C ASP A 101 -0.92 5.71 -0.29
N CYS A 102 0.37 5.43 -0.15
CA CYS A 102 1.19 5.04 -1.27
C CYS A 102 2.27 4.04 -0.89
N GLY A 103 2.58 3.18 -1.86
CA GLY A 103 3.66 2.23 -1.75
C GLY A 103 4.69 2.35 -2.87
N SER A 104 5.95 2.10 -2.52
CA SER A 104 7.05 1.99 -3.48
C SER A 104 7.80 0.68 -3.26
N HIS A 105 8.60 0.26 -4.24
CA HIS A 105 9.53 -0.83 -4.01
C HIS A 105 10.88 -0.66 -4.73
N VAL A 106 11.93 -1.22 -4.15
CA VAL A 106 13.25 -1.38 -4.77
C VAL A 106 13.54 -2.87 -4.87
N ASP A 107 13.53 -3.41 -6.09
CA ASP A 107 13.71 -4.83 -6.39
C ASP A 107 12.81 -5.79 -5.59
N GLY A 108 11.65 -5.31 -5.14
CA GLY A 108 10.67 -6.10 -4.38
C GLY A 108 10.68 -5.83 -2.88
N CYS A 109 11.67 -5.09 -2.35
CA CYS A 109 11.64 -4.56 -0.98
C CYS A 109 10.65 -3.38 -0.93
N ILE A 110 9.62 -3.48 -0.10
CA ILE A 110 8.42 -2.63 -0.15
C ILE A 110 8.50 -1.50 0.90
N ALA A 111 8.01 -0.33 0.56
CA ALA A 111 7.55 0.62 1.54
C ALA A 111 6.05 0.85 1.36
N ASP A 112 5.40 1.03 2.49
CA ASP A 112 3.98 1.27 2.67
C ASP A 112 3.81 2.37 3.73
N THR A 113 3.07 3.42 3.38
CA THR A 113 2.90 4.59 4.25
C THR A 113 1.74 5.47 3.80
N ALA A 114 1.08 6.04 4.80
CA ALA A 114 -0.12 6.84 4.63
C ALA A 114 -0.19 7.98 5.64
N PHE A 115 -0.88 9.05 5.26
CA PHE A 115 -1.25 10.12 6.17
C PHE A 115 -2.64 10.67 5.84
N THR A 116 -3.29 11.25 6.84
CA THR A 116 -4.54 11.99 6.67
C THR A 116 -4.34 13.48 6.94
N ILE A 117 -5.01 14.33 6.17
CA ILE A 117 -5.20 15.77 6.44
C ILE A 117 -6.68 16.06 6.60
N ALA A 118 -7.04 16.79 7.65
CA ALA A 118 -8.37 17.31 7.87
C ALA A 118 -8.44 18.78 7.40
N LEU A 119 -9.28 19.07 6.40
CA LEU A 119 -9.56 20.45 5.98
C LEU A 119 -10.58 21.14 6.89
N ASN A 120 -11.41 20.35 7.59
CA ASN A 120 -12.22 20.83 8.71
C ASN A 120 -11.45 20.63 10.03
N PRO A 121 -11.13 21.69 10.79
CA PRO A 121 -10.46 21.59 12.08
C PRO A 121 -11.17 20.70 13.11
N ASP A 122 -12.48 20.51 12.99
CA ASP A 122 -13.25 19.63 13.90
C ASP A 122 -12.83 18.15 13.80
N HIS A 123 -12.14 17.76 12.72
CA HIS A 123 -11.60 16.40 12.55
C HIS A 123 -10.11 16.27 12.92
N ALA A 124 -9.49 17.32 13.48
CA ALA A 124 -8.07 17.27 13.87
C ALA A 124 -7.79 16.21 14.95
N ASP A 125 -8.69 16.05 15.93
CA ASP A 125 -8.54 15.05 16.99
C ASP A 125 -8.67 13.61 16.45
N LEU A 126 -9.46 13.42 15.38
CA LEU A 126 -9.59 12.12 14.70
C LEU A 126 -8.26 11.72 14.04
N VAL A 127 -7.65 12.62 13.27
CA VAL A 127 -6.33 12.41 12.65
C VAL A 127 -5.28 12.13 13.72
N LYS A 128 -5.28 12.93 14.79
CA LYS A 128 -4.36 12.74 15.91
C LYS A 128 -4.54 11.38 16.59
N ALA A 129 -5.76 10.86 16.68
CA ALA A 129 -6.01 9.55 17.28
C ALA A 129 -5.37 8.41 16.48
N ALA A 130 -5.48 8.41 15.15
CA ALA A 130 -4.78 7.45 14.29
C ALA A 130 -3.25 7.62 14.39
N GLU A 131 -2.74 8.85 14.36
CA GLU A 131 -1.30 9.09 14.51
C GLU A 131 -0.75 8.59 15.85
N ASP A 132 -1.43 8.89 16.96
CA ASP A 132 -1.00 8.51 18.30
C ASP A 132 -1.07 6.98 18.48
N ALA A 133 -2.07 6.33 17.89
CA ALA A 133 -2.21 4.88 17.90
C ALA A 133 -1.09 4.18 17.10
N THR A 134 -0.82 4.64 15.87
CA THR A 134 0.30 4.14 15.05
C THR A 134 1.64 4.35 15.75
N LYS A 135 1.90 5.54 16.31
CA LYS A 135 3.13 5.81 17.10
C LYS A 135 3.23 4.91 18.32
N THR A 136 2.11 4.60 18.97
CA THR A 136 2.07 3.68 20.11
C THR A 136 2.40 2.26 19.70
N ALA A 137 1.86 1.80 18.57
CA ALA A 137 2.15 0.49 18.02
C ALA A 137 3.63 0.34 17.68
N ILE A 138 4.20 1.29 16.92
CA ILE A 138 5.61 1.30 16.52
C ILE A 138 6.54 1.22 17.73
N ARG A 139 6.30 2.00 18.79
CA ARG A 139 7.11 1.96 20.02
C ARG A 139 7.16 0.58 20.69
N MET A 140 6.16 -0.26 20.46
CA MET A 140 6.06 -1.61 21.02
C MET A 140 6.63 -2.69 20.10
N MET A 141 6.93 -2.37 18.84
CA MET A 141 7.48 -3.31 17.87
C MET A 141 8.96 -3.58 18.17
N ARG A 142 9.23 -4.82 18.58
CA ARG A 142 10.56 -5.38 18.87
C ARG A 142 10.47 -6.91 18.88
N PRO A 143 11.60 -7.63 18.75
CA PRO A 143 11.59 -9.09 18.85
C PRO A 143 10.92 -9.58 20.15
N GLY A 144 10.04 -10.56 20.02
CA GLY A 144 9.27 -11.15 21.12
C GLY A 144 8.03 -10.34 21.56
N ALA A 145 7.74 -9.18 20.96
CA ALA A 145 6.48 -8.48 21.19
C ALA A 145 5.29 -9.29 20.66
N LYS A 146 4.17 -9.31 21.39
CA LYS A 146 2.94 -10.00 20.98
C LYS A 146 2.04 -9.07 20.18
N LEU A 147 1.67 -9.46 18.96
CA LEU A 147 0.86 -8.64 18.07
C LEU A 147 -0.54 -8.33 18.65
N ASN A 148 -1.17 -9.25 19.40
CA ASN A 148 -2.46 -8.95 20.05
C ASN A 148 -2.37 -7.89 21.16
N THR A 149 -1.23 -7.81 21.84
CA THR A 149 -1.00 -6.81 22.89
C THR A 149 -0.87 -5.44 22.26
N ILE A 150 -0.21 -5.37 21.09
CA ILE A 150 -0.13 -4.16 20.28
C ILE A 150 -1.52 -3.74 19.80
N GLY A 151 -2.34 -4.67 19.30
CA GLY A 151 -3.71 -4.36 18.91
C GLY A 151 -4.60 -3.87 20.05
N ALA A 152 -4.42 -4.41 21.26
CA ALA A 152 -5.12 -3.88 22.45
C ALA A 152 -4.70 -2.44 22.76
N LEU A 153 -3.40 -2.11 22.64
CA LEU A 153 -2.90 -0.75 22.85
C LEU A 153 -3.40 0.23 21.79
N ILE A 154 -3.47 -0.20 20.52
CA ILE A 154 -4.07 0.59 19.42
C ILE A 154 -5.53 0.90 19.75
N GLU A 155 -6.32 -0.12 20.08
CA GLU A 155 -7.74 0.02 20.41
C GLU A 155 -7.97 0.94 21.61
N ASP A 156 -7.20 0.77 22.69
CA ASP A 156 -7.29 1.63 23.87
C ASP A 156 -6.92 3.08 23.54
N THR A 157 -5.89 3.30 22.70
CA THR A 157 -5.46 4.64 22.30
C THR A 157 -6.57 5.37 21.53
N ILE A 158 -7.17 4.70 20.54
CA ILE A 158 -8.24 5.28 19.71
C ILE A 158 -9.51 5.53 20.54
N LYS A 159 -9.91 4.56 21.37
CA LYS A 159 -11.11 4.70 22.23
C LYS A 159 -10.98 5.79 23.29
N ASN A 160 -9.80 5.94 23.89
CA ASN A 160 -9.55 7.01 24.86
C ASN A 160 -9.58 8.40 24.23
N ALA A 161 -9.33 8.51 22.92
CA ALA A 161 -9.50 9.73 22.15
C ALA A 161 -10.97 10.00 21.76
N GLY A 162 -11.91 9.10 22.08
CA GLY A 162 -13.35 9.26 21.79
C GLY A 162 -13.80 8.68 20.45
N PHE A 163 -12.95 7.91 19.77
CA PHE A 163 -13.22 7.33 18.45
C PHE A 163 -13.24 5.80 18.49
N ASN A 164 -13.58 5.17 17.37
CA ASN A 164 -13.58 3.72 17.23
C ASN A 164 -12.48 3.25 16.25
N PRO A 165 -11.73 2.18 16.56
CA PRO A 165 -10.84 1.57 15.58
C PRO A 165 -11.63 0.81 14.51
N ILE A 166 -11.18 0.81 13.26
CA ILE A 166 -11.72 -0.09 12.23
C ILE A 166 -11.25 -1.52 12.51
N LYS A 167 -12.18 -2.40 12.88
CA LYS A 167 -11.85 -3.75 13.40
C LYS A 167 -11.43 -4.76 12.32
N GLN A 168 -11.80 -4.47 11.08
CA GLN A 168 -11.59 -5.34 9.91
C GLN A 168 -10.28 -5.03 9.18
N LEU A 169 -9.60 -3.94 9.55
CA LEU A 169 -8.32 -3.52 8.98
C LEU A 169 -7.20 -3.76 9.97
N THR A 170 -6.04 -4.13 9.45
CA THR A 170 -4.87 -4.54 10.23
C THR A 170 -3.63 -4.20 9.45
N GLY A 171 -2.60 -3.69 10.11
CA GLY A 171 -1.27 -3.67 9.52
C GLY A 171 -0.78 -5.09 9.21
N HIS A 172 0.34 -5.20 8.52
CA HIS A 172 0.75 -6.48 7.96
C HIS A 172 2.26 -6.59 7.83
N GLN A 173 2.74 -7.83 7.83
CA GLN A 173 4.11 -8.12 7.49
C GLN A 173 4.34 -7.91 5.99
N LEU A 174 5.53 -7.40 5.68
CA LEU A 174 6.04 -7.23 4.32
C LEU A 174 7.15 -8.26 4.07
N LYS A 175 7.14 -8.87 2.89
CA LYS A 175 8.27 -9.66 2.36
C LYS A 175 8.59 -9.18 0.94
N GLU A 176 9.72 -9.63 0.40
CA GLU A 176 10.08 -9.29 -0.98
C GLU A 176 8.97 -9.71 -1.94
N TYR A 177 8.43 -8.75 -2.71
CA TYR A 177 7.31 -8.93 -3.65
C TYR A 177 5.95 -9.32 -3.04
N GLU A 178 5.85 -9.39 -1.72
CA GLU A 178 4.64 -9.81 -1.01
C GLU A 178 4.19 -8.68 -0.08
N LEU A 179 3.20 -7.91 -0.54
CA LEU A 179 2.62 -6.77 0.19
C LEU A 179 1.92 -7.20 1.48
N HIS A 180 1.21 -8.34 1.46
CA HIS A 180 0.53 -8.86 2.64
C HIS A 180 1.04 -10.26 2.94
N ALA A 181 2.07 -10.35 3.79
CA ALA A 181 2.61 -11.63 4.24
C ALA A 181 1.79 -12.21 5.42
N GLU A 182 2.29 -13.31 5.99
CA GLU A 182 1.51 -14.18 6.89
C GLU A 182 1.08 -13.52 8.21
N LYS A 183 1.88 -12.59 8.76
CA LYS A 183 1.59 -11.95 10.06
C LYS A 183 0.79 -10.67 9.85
N GLN A 184 -0.26 -10.52 10.66
CA GLN A 184 -1.14 -9.35 10.67
C GLN A 184 -1.01 -8.64 12.03
N VAL A 185 -0.90 -7.32 12.01
CA VAL A 185 -0.83 -6.44 13.17
C VAL A 185 -2.25 -5.90 13.43
N PRO A 186 -3.00 -6.48 14.37
CA PRO A 186 -4.40 -6.14 14.55
C PRO A 186 -4.56 -4.70 15.08
N CYS A 187 -5.62 -3.99 14.64
CA CYS A 187 -6.01 -2.70 15.23
C CYS A 187 -6.84 -2.84 16.52
N VAL A 188 -7.18 -4.08 16.91
CA VAL A 188 -7.98 -4.38 18.09
C VAL A 188 -7.44 -5.53 18.92
N SER A 189 -7.86 -5.59 20.18
CA SER A 189 -7.54 -6.71 21.06
C SER A 189 -7.99 -8.05 20.47
N GLY A 190 -7.19 -9.10 20.71
CA GLY A 190 -7.40 -10.41 20.12
C GLY A 190 -6.74 -11.54 20.92
N LYS A 191 -7.04 -12.78 20.51
CA LYS A 191 -6.54 -13.99 21.19
C LYS A 191 -5.24 -14.56 20.60
N SER A 192 -4.83 -14.08 19.43
CA SER A 192 -3.64 -14.57 18.72
C SER A 192 -2.37 -14.18 19.47
N GLU A 193 -1.46 -15.12 19.75
CA GLU A 193 -0.19 -14.85 20.43
C GLU A 193 1.01 -14.79 19.48
N VAL A 194 0.78 -14.41 18.21
CA VAL A 194 1.86 -14.26 17.22
C VAL A 194 2.90 -13.26 17.72
N LEU A 195 4.16 -13.66 17.61
CA LEU A 195 5.31 -12.88 18.03
C LEU A 195 5.97 -12.18 16.85
N VAL A 196 6.47 -10.97 17.11
CA VAL A 196 7.38 -10.24 16.23
C VAL A 196 8.77 -10.88 16.32
N GLU A 197 9.43 -11.08 15.19
CA GLU A 197 10.77 -11.67 15.08
C GLU A 197 11.77 -10.67 14.49
N GLU A 198 13.05 -10.82 14.84
CA GLU A 198 14.12 -10.01 14.28
C GLU A 198 14.25 -10.26 12.77
N GLY A 199 14.52 -9.21 11.99
CA GLY A 199 14.64 -9.29 10.54
C GLY A 199 13.31 -9.31 9.79
N GLU A 200 12.19 -9.12 10.49
CA GLU A 200 10.89 -8.90 9.84
C GLU A 200 10.68 -7.43 9.47
N VAL A 201 9.84 -7.19 8.46
CA VAL A 201 9.40 -5.85 8.09
C VAL A 201 7.89 -5.79 8.20
N TYR A 202 7.37 -4.67 8.70
CA TYR A 202 5.94 -4.47 8.90
C TYR A 202 5.49 -3.11 8.38
N ALA A 203 4.32 -3.10 7.75
CA ALA A 203 3.49 -1.93 7.60
C ALA A 203 2.63 -1.80 8.87
N ILE A 204 2.85 -0.72 9.63
CA ILE A 204 2.11 -0.43 10.86
C ILE A 204 1.13 0.69 10.57
N GLU A 205 -0.11 0.30 10.29
CA GLU A 205 -1.24 1.19 10.04
C GLU A 205 -2.27 1.10 11.15
N THR A 206 -2.93 2.22 11.40
CA THR A 206 -4.13 2.27 12.25
C THR A 206 -5.18 3.18 11.65
N PHE A 207 -6.44 2.86 11.93
CA PHE A 207 -7.60 3.56 11.40
C PHE A 207 -8.51 4.00 12.54
N ALA A 208 -8.71 5.31 12.69
CA ALA A 208 -9.65 5.87 13.65
C ALA A 208 -10.90 6.37 12.92
N SER A 209 -12.06 6.10 13.50
CA SER A 209 -13.37 6.32 12.89
C SER A 209 -14.32 7.04 13.86
N THR A 210 -15.15 7.94 13.31
CA THR A 210 -16.25 8.57 14.07
C THR A 210 -17.47 7.66 14.23
N GLY A 211 -17.59 6.65 13.37
CA GLY A 211 -18.71 5.74 13.34
C GLY A 211 -18.55 4.53 14.26
N SER A 212 -19.02 3.38 13.79
CA SER A 212 -19.06 2.14 14.59
C SER A 212 -17.75 1.34 14.55
N GLY A 213 -16.81 1.71 13.69
CA GLY A 213 -15.59 0.93 13.43
C GLY A 213 -15.81 -0.29 12.54
N ASN A 214 -16.92 -0.33 11.79
CA ASN A 214 -17.21 -1.38 10.82
C ASN A 214 -17.24 -0.81 9.41
N ILE A 215 -16.62 -1.52 8.47
CA ILE A 215 -16.53 -1.16 7.06
C ILE A 215 -17.23 -2.18 6.18
N THR A 216 -17.63 -1.73 5.00
CA THR A 216 -18.27 -2.52 3.96
C THR A 216 -17.57 -2.33 2.63
N ASP A 217 -17.62 -3.37 1.80
CA ASP A 217 -17.14 -3.31 0.43
C ASP A 217 -18.09 -2.49 -0.43
N LEU A 218 -17.57 -1.43 -1.05
CA LEU A 218 -18.30 -0.72 -2.10
C LEU A 218 -18.21 -1.48 -3.44
N PRO A 219 -19.22 -1.33 -4.31
CA PRO A 219 -19.18 -1.90 -5.65
C PRO A 219 -18.14 -1.21 -6.52
N ASN A 220 -17.79 -1.84 -7.65
CA ASN A 220 -16.88 -1.31 -8.67
C ASN A 220 -15.44 -1.06 -8.19
N PRO A 221 -14.70 -2.12 -7.83
CA PRO A 221 -13.28 -2.02 -7.50
C PRO A 221 -12.48 -1.46 -8.68
N THR A 222 -11.47 -0.65 -8.37
CA THR A 222 -10.52 -0.09 -9.35
C THR A 222 -9.11 -0.65 -9.18
N ILE A 223 -8.87 -1.46 -8.15
CA ILE A 223 -7.59 -2.11 -7.87
C ILE A 223 -7.77 -3.63 -8.04
N TYR A 224 -6.83 -4.24 -8.75
CA TYR A 224 -6.83 -5.67 -9.04
C TYR A 224 -5.46 -6.28 -8.77
N GLN A 225 -5.43 -7.58 -8.50
CA GLN A 225 -4.18 -8.33 -8.30
C GLN A 225 -4.27 -9.67 -9.03
N LEU A 226 -3.18 -10.07 -9.69
CA LEU A 226 -3.09 -11.39 -10.29
C LEU A 226 -2.86 -12.43 -9.19
N LEU A 227 -3.67 -13.48 -9.22
CA LEU A 227 -3.40 -14.66 -8.40
C LEU A 227 -2.50 -15.64 -9.17
N PRO A 228 -1.62 -16.40 -8.51
CA PRO A 228 -0.67 -17.32 -9.13
C PRO A 228 -1.35 -18.61 -9.67
N ILE A 229 -2.46 -18.45 -10.39
CA ILE A 229 -3.31 -19.52 -10.90
C ILE A 229 -3.20 -19.55 -12.43
N ARG A 230 -3.01 -20.76 -12.99
CA ARG A 230 -3.04 -20.98 -14.45
C ARG A 230 -4.45 -21.34 -14.88
N ILE A 231 -5.05 -20.51 -15.73
CA ILE A 231 -6.39 -20.74 -16.28
C ILE A 231 -6.36 -20.82 -17.82
N PRO A 232 -7.22 -21.64 -18.44
CA PRO A 232 -7.37 -21.67 -19.89
C PRO A 232 -8.11 -20.43 -20.37
N ILE A 233 -7.47 -19.62 -21.23
CA ILE A 233 -8.05 -18.36 -21.72
C ILE A 233 -8.23 -18.41 -23.22
N ARG A 234 -9.46 -18.10 -23.66
CA ARG A 234 -9.83 -18.07 -25.08
C ARG A 234 -9.88 -16.65 -25.64
N PHE A 235 -10.31 -15.67 -24.85
CA PHE A 235 -10.40 -14.29 -25.30
C PHE A 235 -9.01 -13.68 -25.51
N LYS A 236 -8.80 -13.06 -26.69
CA LYS A 236 -7.52 -12.40 -27.03
C LYS A 236 -7.21 -11.26 -26.06
N GLY A 237 -8.23 -10.49 -25.65
CA GLY A 237 -8.06 -9.38 -24.71
C GLY A 237 -7.56 -9.83 -23.33
N SER A 238 -7.99 -10.98 -22.83
CA SER A 238 -7.49 -11.53 -21.57
C SER A 238 -6.05 -12.03 -21.66
N LYS A 239 -5.63 -12.53 -22.84
CA LYS A 239 -4.21 -12.87 -23.08
C LYS A 239 -3.33 -11.62 -23.09
N GLU A 240 -3.81 -10.56 -23.73
CA GLU A 240 -3.15 -9.24 -23.74
C GLU A 240 -3.05 -8.65 -22.33
N PHE A 241 -4.17 -8.62 -21.59
CA PHE A 241 -4.21 -8.20 -20.18
C PHE A 241 -3.14 -8.92 -19.35
N LEU A 242 -3.11 -10.26 -19.39
CA LEU A 242 -2.15 -11.04 -18.61
C LEU A 242 -0.71 -10.83 -19.06
N GLY A 243 -0.48 -10.61 -20.35
CA GLY A 243 0.85 -10.30 -20.88
C GLY A 243 1.39 -9.00 -20.30
N ILE A 244 0.56 -7.95 -20.25
CA ILE A 244 0.91 -6.66 -19.65
C ILE A 244 1.09 -6.83 -18.14
N ALA A 245 0.06 -7.32 -17.44
CA ALA A 245 0.04 -7.35 -15.98
C ALA A 245 1.18 -8.21 -15.38
N ARG A 246 1.48 -9.38 -15.96
CA ARG A 246 2.60 -10.22 -15.48
C ARG A 246 3.96 -9.58 -15.69
N LYS A 247 4.12 -8.83 -16.78
CA LYS A 247 5.40 -8.19 -17.11
C LYS A 247 5.63 -6.95 -16.25
N GLU A 248 4.60 -6.12 -16.10
CA GLU A 248 4.73 -4.79 -15.50
C GLU A 248 4.43 -4.79 -13.99
N TYR A 249 3.52 -5.62 -13.50
CA TYR A 249 3.04 -5.57 -12.11
C TYR A 249 3.38 -6.83 -11.30
N LYS A 250 3.79 -7.92 -11.96
CA LYS A 250 4.11 -9.21 -11.31
C LYS A 250 2.95 -9.68 -10.42
N GLU A 251 3.18 -9.73 -9.10
CA GLU A 251 2.21 -10.15 -8.08
C GLU A 251 1.64 -8.96 -7.29
N PHE A 252 2.09 -7.73 -7.55
CA PHE A 252 1.59 -6.54 -6.89
C PHE A 252 0.17 -6.17 -7.36
N PRO A 253 -0.64 -5.57 -6.48
CA PRO A 253 -1.86 -4.89 -6.89
C PRO A 253 -1.57 -3.79 -7.91
N PHE A 254 -2.50 -3.57 -8.84
CA PHE A 254 -2.41 -2.56 -9.87
C PHE A 254 -3.78 -1.92 -10.16
N ALA A 255 -3.75 -0.68 -10.63
CA ALA A 255 -4.96 0.08 -10.94
C ALA A 255 -5.51 -0.31 -12.31
N GLU A 256 -6.84 -0.30 -12.45
CA GLU A 256 -7.51 -0.46 -13.74
C GLU A 256 -7.03 0.59 -14.75
N ARG A 257 -6.81 1.83 -14.30
CA ARG A 257 -6.42 2.95 -15.17
C ARG A 257 -5.06 2.73 -15.84
N TRP A 258 -4.11 2.06 -15.19
CA TRP A 258 -2.80 1.77 -15.80
C TRP A 258 -2.91 0.86 -17.02
N LEU A 259 -3.85 -0.10 -16.99
CA LEU A 259 -4.16 -0.94 -18.15
C LEU A 259 -5.02 -0.22 -19.18
N ALA A 260 -5.89 0.69 -18.75
CA ALA A 260 -6.74 1.47 -19.64
C ALA A 260 -5.95 2.37 -20.60
N GLU A 261 -4.72 2.77 -20.23
CA GLU A 261 -3.80 3.48 -21.13
C GLU A 261 -3.24 2.60 -22.26
N ARG A 262 -3.27 1.28 -22.10
CA ARG A 262 -2.67 0.31 -23.03
C ARG A 262 -3.72 -0.50 -23.78
N MET A 263 -4.94 -0.57 -23.27
CA MET A 263 -6.01 -1.40 -23.79
C MET A 263 -7.26 -0.59 -24.10
N LYS A 264 -7.98 -0.97 -25.17
CA LYS A 264 -9.31 -0.39 -25.45
C LYS A 264 -10.27 -0.70 -24.31
N HIS A 265 -11.04 0.29 -23.87
CA HIS A 265 -11.94 0.19 -22.71
C HIS A 265 -12.86 -1.05 -22.73
N ALA A 266 -13.55 -1.31 -23.84
CA ALA A 266 -14.42 -2.47 -23.97
C ALA A 266 -13.67 -3.82 -23.82
N THR A 267 -12.47 -3.90 -24.40
CA THR A 267 -11.60 -5.09 -24.29
C THR A 267 -11.15 -5.30 -22.85
N LEU A 268 -10.74 -4.22 -22.17
CA LEU A 268 -10.31 -4.26 -20.77
C LEU A 268 -11.44 -4.74 -19.85
N LYS A 269 -12.64 -4.16 -19.95
CA LYS A 269 -13.78 -4.57 -19.13
C LYS A 269 -14.19 -6.03 -19.35
N MET A 270 -14.16 -6.51 -20.60
CA MET A 270 -14.41 -7.93 -20.89
C MET A 270 -13.33 -8.84 -20.30
N ALA A 271 -12.06 -8.44 -20.39
CA ALA A 271 -10.94 -9.20 -19.83
C ALA A 271 -11.03 -9.30 -18.30
N ILE A 272 -11.27 -8.18 -17.61
CA ILE A 272 -11.49 -8.15 -16.15
C ILE A 272 -12.62 -9.10 -15.76
N ARG A 273 -13.75 -9.05 -16.47
CA ARG A 273 -14.89 -9.94 -16.19
C ARG A 273 -14.50 -11.42 -16.32
N GLU A 274 -13.88 -11.84 -17.43
CA GLU A 274 -13.49 -13.24 -17.64
C GLU A 274 -12.46 -13.70 -16.59
N LEU A 275 -11.45 -12.87 -16.30
CA LEU A 275 -10.38 -13.24 -15.38
C LEU A 275 -10.87 -13.32 -13.92
N ARG A 276 -11.78 -12.44 -13.50
CA ARG A 276 -12.44 -12.54 -12.19
C ARG A 276 -13.32 -13.78 -12.09
N GLN A 277 -14.13 -14.06 -13.11
CA GLN A 277 -15.02 -15.23 -13.12
C GLN A 277 -14.25 -16.56 -13.05
N ASN A 278 -13.04 -16.60 -13.63
CA ASN A 278 -12.17 -17.77 -13.58
C ASN A 278 -11.22 -17.77 -12.36
N GLY A 279 -11.31 -16.78 -11.47
CA GLY A 279 -10.51 -16.71 -10.24
C GLY A 279 -9.03 -16.33 -10.42
N ALA A 280 -8.61 -15.88 -11.60
CA ALA A 280 -7.21 -15.47 -11.83
C ALA A 280 -6.93 -14.00 -11.46
N LEU A 281 -7.99 -13.21 -11.25
CA LEU A 281 -7.90 -11.80 -10.90
C LEU A 281 -8.70 -11.54 -9.63
N PHE A 282 -7.99 -11.21 -8.56
CA PHE A 282 -8.59 -10.72 -7.32
C PHE A 282 -8.91 -9.23 -7.47
N ALA A 283 -10.00 -8.79 -6.84
CA ALA A 283 -10.42 -7.39 -6.88
C ALA A 283 -10.45 -6.83 -5.47
N HIS A 284 -9.66 -5.79 -5.24
CA HIS A 284 -9.60 -5.07 -3.97
C HIS A 284 -10.74 -4.06 -3.96
N HIS A 285 -11.76 -4.33 -3.16
CA HIS A 285 -12.92 -3.46 -3.01
C HIS A 285 -12.56 -2.20 -2.23
N ILE A 286 -13.17 -1.07 -2.60
CA ILE A 286 -13.10 0.16 -1.81
C ILE A 286 -13.79 -0.12 -0.48
N LEU A 287 -13.10 0.17 0.61
CA LEU A 287 -13.56 -0.12 1.96
C LEU A 287 -14.07 1.17 2.58
N ALA A 288 -15.33 1.19 2.99
CA ALA A 288 -15.95 2.39 3.52
C ALA A 288 -16.81 2.11 4.75
N GLU A 289 -16.80 3.06 5.66
CA GLU A 289 -17.78 3.14 6.74
C GLU A 289 -19.12 3.73 6.23
N GLU A 290 -20.13 3.77 7.10
CA GLU A 290 -21.40 4.41 6.83
C GLU A 290 -21.23 5.86 6.34
N LYS A 291 -22.07 6.25 5.38
CA LYS A 291 -22.03 7.57 4.78
C LYS A 291 -22.32 8.64 5.83
N GLY A 292 -21.44 9.63 5.93
CA GLY A 292 -21.53 10.71 6.92
C GLY A 292 -20.55 10.53 8.09
N GLU A 293 -19.93 9.36 8.22
CA GLU A 293 -18.81 9.14 9.11
C GLU A 293 -17.48 9.54 8.46
N PHE A 294 -16.43 9.58 9.27
CA PHE A 294 -15.08 9.97 8.87
C PHE A 294 -14.07 8.95 9.36
N VAL A 295 -13.12 8.59 8.51
CA VAL A 295 -12.04 7.65 8.80
C VAL A 295 -10.69 8.30 8.52
N SER A 296 -9.82 8.32 9.52
CA SER A 296 -8.41 8.72 9.37
C SER A 296 -7.51 7.50 9.45
N GLN A 297 -6.38 7.55 8.74
CA GLN A 297 -5.35 6.51 8.71
C GLN A 297 -3.98 7.16 8.97
N HIS A 298 -3.11 6.43 9.66
CA HIS A 298 -1.70 6.76 9.69
C HIS A 298 -0.85 5.51 9.62
N GLU A 299 0.20 5.54 8.81
CA GLU A 299 0.97 4.34 8.52
C GLU A 299 2.45 4.58 8.27
N HIS A 300 3.27 3.65 8.78
CA HIS A 300 4.69 3.60 8.50
C HIS A 300 5.20 2.18 8.28
N THR A 301 6.25 2.08 7.45
CA THR A 301 7.05 0.87 7.32
C THR A 301 8.17 0.85 8.35
N ILE A 302 8.35 -0.28 9.03
CA ILE A 302 9.42 -0.50 9.99
C ILE A 302 10.16 -1.81 9.74
N ILE A 303 11.47 -1.80 9.95
CA ILE A 303 12.33 -2.99 9.99
C ILE A 303 12.55 -3.37 11.46
N ILE A 304 12.36 -4.64 11.82
CA ILE A 304 12.63 -5.14 13.16
C ILE A 304 14.11 -5.49 13.28
N THR A 305 14.79 -4.82 14.21
CA THR A 305 16.22 -5.02 14.49
C THR A 305 16.39 -5.74 15.83
N GLU A 306 17.60 -6.26 16.12
CA GLU A 306 17.93 -6.87 17.41
C GLU A 306 17.55 -5.98 18.61
N LYS A 307 17.66 -4.66 18.47
CA LYS A 307 17.44 -3.68 19.54
C LYS A 307 16.02 -3.09 19.58
N GLY A 308 15.16 -3.41 18.62
CA GLY A 308 13.83 -2.82 18.50
C GLY A 308 13.37 -2.73 17.06
N HIS A 309 13.19 -1.50 16.56
CA HIS A 309 12.77 -1.22 15.19
C HIS A 309 13.55 -0.04 14.60
N GLU A 310 13.61 0.00 13.28
CA GLU A 310 14.02 1.13 12.46
C GLU A 310 12.82 1.54 11.60
N GLN A 311 12.35 2.76 11.72
CA GLN A 311 11.29 3.30 10.86
C GLN A 311 11.91 3.85 9.57
N THR A 312 11.44 3.39 8.40
CA THR A 312 12.02 3.75 7.10
C THR A 312 11.26 4.86 6.37
N THR A 313 9.96 5.01 6.63
CA THR A 313 9.10 6.05 6.05
C THR A 313 8.93 7.24 6.97
#